data_AF-A0A5J4L5K6-F1
#
_entry.id   AF-A0A5J4L5K6-F1
#
_cell.length_a   1.000
_cell.length_b   1.000
_cell.length_c   1.000
_cell.angle_alpha   90.00
_cell.angle_beta   90.00
_cell.angle_gamma   90.00
#
_symmetry.space_group_name_H-M   'P 1'
#
loop_
_entity.id
_entity.type
_entity.pdbx_description
1 polymer ?
#
loop_
_entity_poly.entity_id
_entity_poly.type
_entity_poly.pdbx_seq_one_letter_code
_entity_poly.pdbx_strand_id
1 'polypeptide(L)'
;MSKNCKLKDGLNAITITSIFEASALNRDEKIGGNIPSIKKLTRGNKGDKGIFSYISRVAMRHYLFETLSKNPLTKDNWIYANCFESGTGDKKVVQLDLRTQNIITHAELDAFGYMFTIGGQQSLARKAAVGITKAVALETWEGDMQFNANHDFASRCLANPNPVNKEEHRSFYKVSFTIDIDKLGYDVWWIKDHNYDDTTKRLTLFLSDKGTDVVLKDVKKEREGQFKIDEHEITIDGLSCTVSKKLMEEKTEKPKNQEEKKYISFKKGKSKSFKIYEDEYSGDDEEDFYQFNIGKYSYDEKQKILTLSSFVLAHSIEADEKEKDKKYSIKVKDNTVGEITIETNGSKKKAIFRLQNEAKIERLLQILEILKNGLIYHVSGENDGIVPQFMIAAGLSLPIPIFNSFVELGGFESSILNNGYILNHNDSKKLVYVYNPKNLVGNIDTKNLYTDWDSFLEQCGVKVKNETGS
;
A
#
# COMPACT_ATOMS: atom_id res chain seq x y z
N MET A 1 10.78 -6.58 21.89
CA MET A 1 11.46 -7.59 21.03
C MET A 1 11.11 -8.98 21.53
N SER A 2 10.35 -9.73 20.75
CA SER A 2 10.00 -11.14 20.97
C SER A 2 11.19 -12.06 20.68
N LYS A 3 12.26 -11.93 21.46
CA LYS A 3 13.40 -12.84 21.37
C LYS A 3 12.89 -14.26 21.67
N ASN A 4 13.08 -15.19 20.74
CA ASN A 4 12.70 -16.63 20.80
C ASN A 4 11.32 -17.05 20.27
N CYS A 5 10.54 -16.19 19.61
CA CYS A 5 9.36 -16.68 18.87
C CYS A 5 9.76 -17.40 17.58
N LYS A 6 9.13 -18.53 17.28
CA LYS A 6 9.23 -19.23 15.99
C LYS A 6 7.83 -19.58 15.52
N LEU A 7 7.46 -19.12 14.32
CA LEU A 7 6.18 -19.44 13.70
C LEU A 7 5.98 -20.96 13.62
N LYS A 8 4.74 -21.40 13.87
CA LYS A 8 4.37 -22.82 13.75
C LYS A 8 4.63 -23.32 12.33
N ASP A 9 5.19 -24.53 12.22
CA ASP A 9 5.39 -25.17 10.92
C ASP A 9 4.05 -25.38 10.18
N GLY A 10 4.02 -25.02 8.89
CA GLY A 10 2.81 -25.07 8.05
C GLY A 10 1.85 -23.89 8.20
N LEU A 11 2.15 -22.92 9.08
CA LEU A 11 1.38 -21.69 9.23
C LEU A 11 1.74 -20.67 8.14
N ASN A 12 0.93 -20.63 7.09
CA ASN A 12 1.12 -19.74 5.94
C ASN A 12 0.21 -18.51 6.01
N ALA A 13 -0.85 -18.56 6.81
CA ALA A 13 -1.74 -17.42 7.00
C ALA A 13 -2.46 -17.42 8.36
N ILE A 14 -2.89 -16.23 8.79
CA ILE A 14 -3.89 -16.09 9.86
C ILE A 14 -5.09 -15.34 9.29
N THR A 15 -6.28 -15.91 9.45
CA THR A 15 -7.54 -15.25 9.11
C THR A 15 -8.26 -14.81 10.37
N ILE A 16 -8.95 -13.67 10.30
CA ILE A 16 -9.79 -13.13 11.37
C ILE A 16 -11.10 -12.64 10.75
N THR A 17 -12.24 -13.10 11.24
CA THR A 17 -13.55 -12.51 10.95
C THR A 17 -14.09 -11.89 12.23
N SER A 18 -14.49 -10.63 12.14
CA SER A 18 -14.97 -9.84 13.27
C SER A 18 -16.34 -9.24 12.97
N ILE A 19 -17.19 -9.17 13.99
CA ILE A 19 -18.42 -8.39 13.98
C ILE A 19 -18.27 -7.26 15.00
N PHE A 20 -18.60 -6.05 14.59
CA PHE A 20 -18.61 -4.86 15.43
C PHE A 20 -19.85 -4.02 15.11
N GLU A 21 -20.26 -3.16 16.03
CA GLU A 21 -21.35 -2.21 15.82
C GLU A 21 -20.77 -0.86 15.42
N ALA A 22 -21.30 -0.22 14.39
CA ALA A 22 -20.84 1.10 13.95
C ALA A 22 -21.92 1.83 13.14
N SER A 23 -21.71 3.13 12.92
CA SER A 23 -22.46 3.91 11.92
C SER A 23 -21.83 3.79 10.52
N ALA A 24 -22.64 3.90 9.47
CA ALA A 24 -22.22 3.84 8.06
C ALA A 24 -21.54 5.12 7.58
N LEU A 25 -20.52 5.61 8.29
CA LEU A 25 -19.94 6.93 8.00
C LEU A 25 -19.06 6.95 6.74
N ASN A 26 -18.75 5.80 6.11
CA ASN A 26 -18.04 5.77 4.82
C ASN A 26 -18.96 6.17 3.65
N ARG A 27 -19.06 7.48 3.41
CA ARG A 27 -19.96 8.09 2.42
C ARG A 27 -19.47 7.94 0.98
N ASP A 28 -20.42 8.05 0.05
CA ASP A 28 -20.20 8.17 -1.39
C ASP A 28 -20.41 9.62 -1.88
N GLU A 29 -20.31 9.81 -3.20
CA GLU A 29 -20.69 11.08 -3.83
C GLU A 29 -22.10 11.55 -3.42
N LYS A 30 -22.27 12.87 -3.44
CA LYS A 30 -23.53 13.49 -3.02
C LYS A 30 -24.62 13.23 -4.06
N ILE A 31 -25.70 12.55 -3.64
CA ILE A 31 -26.90 12.40 -4.46
C ILE A 31 -27.55 13.78 -4.61
N GLY A 32 -27.90 14.15 -5.84
CA GLY A 32 -28.53 15.45 -6.14
C GLY A 32 -27.68 16.66 -5.72
N GLY A 33 -26.35 16.50 -5.64
CA GLY A 33 -25.40 17.55 -5.30
C GLY A 33 -25.25 17.87 -3.80
N ASN A 34 -26.23 17.50 -2.96
CA ASN A 34 -26.29 17.96 -1.57
C ASN A 34 -26.53 16.87 -0.51
N ILE A 35 -26.83 15.62 -0.89
CA ILE A 35 -27.10 14.55 0.08
C ILE A 35 -25.93 13.56 0.12
N PRO A 36 -25.07 13.58 1.14
CA PRO A 36 -24.04 12.55 1.31
C PRO A 36 -24.69 11.18 1.49
N SER A 37 -24.47 10.29 0.53
CA SER A 37 -25.05 8.94 0.53
C SER A 37 -24.13 7.94 1.22
N ILE A 38 -24.69 6.88 1.79
CA ILE A 38 -23.91 5.76 2.32
C ILE A 38 -23.66 4.74 1.21
N LYS A 39 -22.51 4.04 1.28
CA LYS A 39 -22.20 2.98 0.33
C LYS A 39 -23.08 1.76 0.57
N LYS A 40 -23.75 1.28 -0.48
CA LYS A 40 -24.77 0.22 -0.41
C LYS A 40 -24.53 -0.88 -1.43
N LEU A 41 -24.99 -2.08 -1.11
CA LEU A 41 -25.07 -3.22 -2.03
C LEU A 41 -26.39 -3.96 -1.84
N THR A 42 -26.89 -4.57 -2.90
CA THR A 42 -28.08 -5.43 -2.83
C THR A 42 -27.65 -6.88 -2.70
N ARG A 43 -28.20 -7.60 -1.72
CA ARG A 43 -27.95 -9.03 -1.50
C ARG A 43 -29.28 -9.73 -1.20
N GLY A 44 -29.40 -10.99 -1.60
CA GLY A 44 -30.61 -11.81 -1.43
C GLY A 44 -31.14 -12.37 -2.75
N ASN A 45 -32.01 -13.38 -2.65
CA ASN A 45 -32.67 -13.98 -3.81
C ASN A 45 -33.85 -13.12 -4.26
N LYS A 46 -34.36 -13.38 -5.47
CA LYS A 46 -35.48 -12.63 -6.06
C LYS A 46 -36.75 -12.81 -5.20
N GLY A 47 -37.05 -11.84 -4.33
CA GLY A 47 -38.16 -11.87 -3.37
C GLY A 47 -37.77 -11.31 -1.99
N ASP A 48 -36.56 -11.63 -1.53
CA ASP A 48 -35.99 -11.24 -0.22
C ASP A 48 -34.71 -10.39 -0.42
N LYS A 49 -34.74 -9.46 -1.37
CA LYS A 49 -33.60 -8.58 -1.64
C LYS A 49 -33.52 -7.51 -0.55
N GLY A 50 -32.47 -7.57 0.26
CA GLY A 50 -32.12 -6.51 1.19
C GLY A 50 -31.11 -5.54 0.57
N ILE A 51 -31.17 -4.28 1.00
CA ILE A 51 -30.12 -3.29 0.77
C ILE A 51 -29.25 -3.26 2.02
N PHE A 52 -27.96 -3.46 1.87
CA PHE A 52 -27.00 -3.49 2.98
C PHE A 52 -25.99 -2.38 2.77
N SER A 53 -25.73 -1.58 3.80
CA SER A 53 -24.61 -0.65 3.76
C SER A 53 -23.28 -1.40 3.90
N TYR A 54 -22.20 -0.79 3.44
CA TYR A 54 -20.86 -1.33 3.68
C TYR A 54 -19.81 -0.23 3.86
N ILE A 55 -18.81 -0.52 4.68
CA ILE A 55 -17.57 0.24 4.75
C ILE A 55 -16.59 -0.37 3.76
N SER A 56 -16.06 0.45 2.85
CA SER A 56 -15.19 -0.01 1.79
C SER A 56 -13.89 -0.62 2.33
N ARG A 57 -13.30 -1.53 1.55
CA ARG A 57 -11.98 -2.10 1.85
C ARG A 57 -10.91 -1.01 2.05
N VAL A 58 -10.98 0.06 1.26
CA VAL A 58 -10.03 1.18 1.33
C VAL A 58 -10.16 1.93 2.65
N ALA A 59 -11.40 2.18 3.09
CA ALA A 59 -11.66 2.79 4.40
C ALA A 59 -11.18 1.88 5.55
N MET A 60 -11.49 0.58 5.53
CA MET A 60 -10.99 -0.36 6.54
C MET A 60 -9.45 -0.44 6.57
N ARG A 61 -8.80 -0.42 5.40
CA ARG A 61 -7.34 -0.33 5.30
C ARG A 61 -6.81 0.96 5.93
N HIS A 62 -7.45 2.09 5.66
CA HIS A 62 -7.09 3.37 6.26
C HIS A 62 -7.22 3.33 7.79
N TYR A 63 -8.36 2.87 8.33
CA TYR A 63 -8.56 2.78 9.79
C TYR A 63 -7.54 1.86 10.47
N LEU A 64 -7.24 0.71 9.87
CA LEU A 64 -6.21 -0.19 10.37
C LEU A 64 -4.84 0.49 10.40
N PHE A 65 -4.43 1.11 9.29
CA PHE A 65 -3.14 1.78 9.22
C PHE A 65 -3.04 2.98 10.15
N GLU A 66 -4.07 3.82 10.21
CA GLU A 66 -4.14 4.99 11.09
C GLU A 66 -4.05 4.59 12.57
N THR A 67 -4.66 3.47 12.94
CA THR A 67 -4.55 2.93 14.29
C THR A 67 -3.14 2.43 14.56
N LEU A 68 -2.53 1.70 13.62
CA LEU A 68 -1.15 1.23 13.72
C LEU A 68 -0.13 2.37 13.81
N SER A 69 -0.33 3.47 13.07
CA SER A 69 0.58 4.61 13.06
C SER A 69 0.48 5.49 14.30
N LYS A 70 -0.70 5.54 14.94
CA LYS A 70 -0.95 6.35 16.13
C LYS A 70 -0.80 5.61 17.45
N ASN A 71 -0.97 4.28 17.46
CA ASN A 71 -0.94 3.52 18.71
C ASN A 71 0.47 3.58 19.35
N PRO A 72 0.59 3.91 20.65
CA PRO A 72 1.88 4.03 21.35
C PRO A 72 2.77 2.79 21.27
N LEU A 73 2.20 1.59 21.12
CA LEU A 73 2.92 0.32 21.04
C LEU A 73 3.49 0.02 19.66
N THR A 74 3.02 0.71 18.61
CA THR A 74 3.32 0.37 17.20
C THR A 74 3.85 1.55 16.39
N LYS A 75 3.57 2.80 16.80
CA LYS A 75 3.89 4.04 16.05
C LYS A 75 5.35 4.15 15.57
N ASP A 76 6.31 3.57 16.30
CA ASP A 76 7.72 3.64 15.95
C ASP A 76 8.08 2.77 14.73
N ASN A 77 7.29 1.71 14.46
CA ASN A 77 7.47 0.80 13.33
C ASN A 77 6.52 1.12 12.15
N TRP A 78 5.41 1.79 12.44
CA TRP A 78 4.32 2.07 11.49
C TRP A 78 4.27 3.55 11.12
N ILE A 79 5.33 4.01 10.46
CA ILE A 79 5.43 5.36 9.93
C ILE A 79 4.79 5.45 8.53
N TYR A 80 4.23 6.62 8.22
CA TYR A 80 3.73 6.93 6.87
C TYR A 80 4.87 6.83 5.87
N ALA A 81 4.67 6.04 4.82
CA ALA A 81 5.52 6.11 3.65
C ALA A 81 5.36 7.49 2.99
N ASN A 82 6.47 8.02 2.49
CA ASN A 82 6.48 9.30 1.80
C ASN A 82 5.81 9.10 0.45
N CYS A 83 5.14 10.15 -0.01
CA CYS A 83 4.55 10.18 -1.33
C CYS A 83 5.19 11.28 -2.17
N PHE A 84 5.12 11.12 -3.48
CA PHE A 84 5.51 12.17 -4.43
C PHE A 84 4.51 12.22 -5.58
N GLU A 85 4.36 13.39 -6.18
CA GLU A 85 3.62 13.54 -7.43
C GLU A 85 4.46 13.02 -8.59
N SER A 86 3.81 12.25 -9.46
CA SER A 86 4.43 11.68 -10.65
C SER A 86 3.51 11.88 -11.85
N GLY A 87 4.08 12.20 -13.00
CA GLY A 87 3.33 12.60 -14.20
C GLY A 87 3.41 14.10 -14.48
N THR A 88 2.68 14.54 -15.51
CA THR A 88 2.71 15.91 -16.04
C THR A 88 1.29 16.43 -16.25
N GLY A 89 1.10 17.75 -16.11
CA GLY A 89 -0.21 18.40 -16.24
C GLY A 89 -1.31 17.77 -15.36
N ASP A 90 -2.50 17.59 -15.94
CA ASP A 90 -3.67 17.00 -15.27
C ASP A 90 -3.55 15.48 -15.05
N LYS A 91 -2.51 14.82 -15.57
CA LYS A 91 -2.26 13.38 -15.41
C LYS A 91 -1.38 13.06 -14.20
N LYS A 92 -1.12 14.04 -13.33
CA LYS A 92 -0.36 13.81 -12.09
C LYS A 92 -1.08 12.82 -11.18
N VAL A 93 -0.34 11.81 -10.74
CA VAL A 93 -0.76 10.82 -9.75
C VAL A 93 0.16 10.87 -8.54
N VAL A 94 -0.42 10.69 -7.35
CA VAL A 94 0.35 10.57 -6.11
C VAL A 94 0.75 9.11 -5.94
N GLN A 95 2.06 8.85 -5.79
CA GLN A 95 2.62 7.52 -5.62
C GLN A 95 3.50 7.43 -4.38
N LEU A 96 3.63 6.23 -3.82
CA LEU A 96 4.55 5.93 -2.70
C LEU A 96 6.00 6.02 -3.17
N ASP A 97 6.91 6.58 -2.38
CA ASP A 97 8.30 6.81 -2.78
C ASP A 97 9.20 5.59 -2.57
N LEU A 98 9.21 4.68 -3.54
CA LEU A 98 10.10 3.52 -3.53
C LEU A 98 11.57 3.84 -3.83
N ARG A 99 11.95 5.09 -4.11
CA ARG A 99 13.36 5.47 -4.34
C ARG A 99 14.16 5.48 -3.04
N THR A 100 13.46 5.71 -1.93
CA THR A 100 14.06 5.80 -0.59
C THR A 100 13.46 4.81 0.40
N GLN A 101 12.33 4.19 0.07
CA GLN A 101 11.56 3.34 0.99
C GLN A 101 11.30 1.96 0.39
N ASN A 102 11.22 0.94 1.25
CA ASN A 102 10.92 -0.44 0.86
C ASN A 102 10.24 -1.18 2.04
N ILE A 103 9.92 -2.46 1.84
CA ILE A 103 9.21 -3.28 2.84
C ILE A 103 9.99 -3.56 4.13
N ILE A 104 11.32 -3.43 4.10
CA ILE A 104 12.18 -3.61 5.28
C ILE A 104 12.09 -2.35 6.14
N THR A 105 12.17 -1.17 5.52
CA THR A 105 12.18 0.12 6.22
C THR A 105 10.79 0.62 6.60
N HIS A 106 9.74 0.26 5.86
CA HIS A 106 8.37 0.76 6.07
C HIS A 106 7.36 -0.40 6.15
N ALA A 107 6.78 -0.60 7.34
CA ALA A 107 5.77 -1.64 7.56
C ALA A 107 4.49 -1.43 6.73
N GLU A 108 4.14 -0.17 6.42
CA GLU A 108 3.01 0.16 5.55
C GLU A 108 3.12 -0.51 4.17
N LEU A 109 4.31 -0.40 3.55
CA LEU A 109 4.59 -0.97 2.22
C LEU A 109 4.55 -2.50 2.25
N ASP A 110 5.02 -3.11 3.34
CA ASP A 110 5.00 -4.55 3.50
C ASP A 110 3.58 -5.10 3.65
N ALA A 111 2.81 -4.52 4.57
CA ALA A 111 1.49 -5.01 4.93
C ALA A 111 0.44 -4.74 3.84
N PHE A 112 0.43 -3.54 3.27
CA PHE A 112 -0.62 -3.10 2.35
C PHE A 112 -0.25 -3.15 0.88
N GLY A 113 1.02 -3.44 0.57
CA GLY A 113 1.50 -3.46 -0.80
C GLY A 113 1.51 -2.07 -1.43
N TYR A 114 1.85 -2.03 -2.70
CA TYR A 114 1.99 -0.80 -3.46
C TYR A 114 1.95 -1.10 -4.96
N MET A 115 1.73 -0.06 -5.75
CA MET A 115 1.98 -0.05 -7.17
C MET A 115 2.78 1.20 -7.48
N PHE A 116 3.95 1.03 -8.06
CA PHE A 116 4.86 2.10 -8.44
C PHE A 116 5.05 2.06 -9.94
N THR A 117 4.44 3.02 -10.62
CA THR A 117 4.50 3.18 -12.06
C THR A 117 5.82 3.85 -12.43
N ILE A 118 6.55 3.17 -13.30
CA ILE A 118 7.75 3.67 -13.96
C ILE A 118 7.32 3.87 -15.41
N GLY A 119 7.41 5.09 -15.93
CA GLY A 119 7.09 5.31 -17.35
C GLY A 119 7.98 4.45 -18.25
N GLY A 120 7.48 4.08 -19.42
CA GLY A 120 8.11 3.24 -20.43
C GLY A 120 8.34 1.78 -20.03
N GLN A 121 8.10 1.44 -18.76
CA GLN A 121 8.54 0.20 -18.12
C GLN A 121 7.41 -0.47 -17.34
N GLN A 122 7.64 -1.74 -17.00
CA GLN A 122 6.68 -2.48 -16.16
C GLN A 122 6.69 -1.88 -14.75
N SER A 123 5.49 -1.63 -14.20
CA SER A 123 5.34 -1.14 -12.84
C SER A 123 5.89 -2.14 -11.81
N LEU A 124 6.51 -1.61 -10.76
CA LEU A 124 6.84 -2.38 -9.57
C LEU A 124 5.58 -2.50 -8.73
N ALA A 125 5.00 -3.70 -8.70
CA ALA A 125 3.75 -3.96 -7.99
C ALA A 125 3.94 -5.06 -6.95
N ARG A 126 3.45 -4.78 -5.74
CA ARG A 126 3.38 -5.72 -4.62
C ARG A 126 1.93 -5.85 -4.19
N LYS A 127 1.41 -7.08 -4.21
CA LYS A 127 0.10 -7.38 -3.59
C LYS A 127 0.19 -7.22 -2.08
N ALA A 128 -0.85 -6.70 -1.44
CA ALA A 128 -0.93 -6.62 0.01
C ALA A 128 -0.71 -8.00 0.68
N ALA A 129 0.05 -8.01 1.78
CA ALA A 129 0.13 -9.17 2.66
C ALA A 129 -1.13 -9.27 3.55
N VAL A 130 -1.75 -8.14 3.90
CA VAL A 130 -3.00 -8.07 4.64
C VAL A 130 -4.17 -7.89 3.67
N GLY A 131 -4.88 -8.98 3.40
CA GLY A 131 -6.16 -8.98 2.70
C GLY A 131 -7.29 -8.51 3.63
N ILE A 132 -8.18 -7.65 3.12
CA ILE A 132 -9.30 -7.08 3.88
C ILE A 132 -10.55 -7.14 3.00
N THR A 133 -11.67 -7.64 3.54
CA THR A 133 -12.97 -7.57 2.85
C THR A 133 -13.61 -6.19 3.02
N LYS A 134 -14.73 -5.93 2.32
CA LYS A 134 -15.63 -4.85 2.75
C LYS A 134 -16.17 -5.22 4.13
N ALA A 135 -16.39 -4.24 5.01
CA ALA A 135 -17.21 -4.48 6.20
C ALA A 135 -18.66 -4.31 5.78
N VAL A 136 -19.44 -5.39 5.76
CA VAL A 136 -20.83 -5.37 5.25
C VAL A 136 -21.78 -5.45 6.43
N ALA A 137 -22.82 -4.62 6.42
CA ALA A 137 -23.88 -4.65 7.42
C ALA A 137 -24.58 -6.02 7.42
N LEU A 138 -24.95 -6.49 8.60
CA LEU A 138 -25.70 -7.73 8.80
C LEU A 138 -27.21 -7.47 8.89
N GLU A 139 -27.61 -6.20 8.96
CA GLU A 139 -29.00 -5.75 8.94
C GLU A 139 -29.26 -4.91 7.69
N THR A 140 -30.52 -4.88 7.26
CA THR A 140 -30.94 -4.13 6.08
C THR A 140 -31.06 -2.64 6.40
N TRP A 141 -30.67 -1.81 5.43
CA TRP A 141 -30.88 -0.38 5.48
C TRP A 141 -32.29 -0.05 4.98
N GLU A 142 -33.11 0.53 5.86
CA GLU A 142 -34.53 0.81 5.62
C GLU A 142 -34.81 2.24 5.13
N GLY A 143 -33.78 2.96 4.68
CA GLY A 143 -33.94 4.33 4.17
C GLY A 143 -33.76 5.43 5.22
N ASP A 144 -33.10 5.13 6.34
CA ASP A 144 -32.87 6.11 7.42
C ASP A 144 -32.15 7.36 6.92
N MET A 145 -32.64 8.52 7.36
CA MET A 145 -32.21 9.85 6.93
C MET A 145 -32.09 10.77 8.14
N GLN A 146 -31.00 11.52 8.22
CA GLN A 146 -30.83 12.64 9.15
C GLN A 146 -31.09 13.97 8.44
N PHE A 147 -31.85 14.84 9.10
CA PHE A 147 -32.17 16.20 8.66
C PHE A 147 -31.59 17.19 9.68
N ASN A 148 -30.68 18.06 9.24
CA ASN A 148 -30.06 19.09 10.06
C ASN A 148 -30.28 20.46 9.43
N ALA A 149 -30.23 21.53 10.24
CA ALA A 149 -30.14 22.89 9.75
C ALA A 149 -29.29 23.73 10.71
N ASN A 150 -28.50 24.65 10.18
CA ASN A 150 -27.54 25.45 10.94
C ASN A 150 -28.16 26.72 11.55
N HIS A 151 -29.35 26.60 12.16
CA HIS A 151 -30.14 27.74 12.65
C HIS A 151 -29.36 28.71 13.55
N ASP A 152 -28.63 28.16 14.53
CA ASP A 152 -27.85 28.95 15.47
C ASP A 152 -26.66 29.65 14.82
N PHE A 153 -25.97 29.03 13.85
CA PHE A 153 -24.92 29.71 13.10
C PHE A 153 -25.47 30.79 12.17
N ALA A 154 -26.59 30.51 11.51
CA ALA A 154 -27.22 31.45 10.58
C ALA A 154 -27.74 32.70 11.30
N SER A 155 -28.31 32.56 12.49
CA SER A 155 -28.81 33.71 13.27
C SER A 155 -27.69 34.67 13.70
N ARG A 156 -26.51 34.15 14.01
CA ARG A 156 -25.33 34.96 14.41
C ARG A 156 -24.84 35.90 13.32
N CYS A 157 -25.08 35.58 12.05
CA CYS A 157 -24.73 36.42 10.90
C CYS A 157 -25.95 36.98 10.15
N LEU A 158 -27.14 36.94 10.76
CA LEU A 158 -28.39 37.41 10.16
C LEU A 158 -28.70 36.78 8.79
N ALA A 159 -28.33 35.51 8.61
CA ALA A 159 -28.54 34.74 7.40
C ALA A 159 -29.69 33.73 7.55
N ASN A 160 -30.13 33.16 6.42
CA ASN A 160 -31.10 32.07 6.42
C ASN A 160 -30.42 30.72 6.75
N PRO A 161 -31.05 29.87 7.56
CA PRO A 161 -30.57 28.50 7.80
C PRO A 161 -30.59 27.67 6.50
N ASN A 162 -29.54 26.88 6.31
CA ASN A 162 -29.42 25.93 5.22
C ASN A 162 -29.69 24.51 5.73
N PRO A 163 -30.69 23.80 5.17
CA PRO A 163 -30.93 22.41 5.49
C PRO A 163 -29.83 21.52 4.87
N VAL A 164 -29.39 20.52 5.63
CA VAL A 164 -28.45 19.49 5.19
C VAL A 164 -29.05 18.14 5.55
N ASN A 165 -29.19 17.28 4.54
CA ASN A 165 -29.70 15.93 4.72
C ASN A 165 -28.57 14.93 4.46
N LYS A 166 -28.51 13.85 5.23
CA LYS A 166 -27.60 12.74 4.98
C LYS A 166 -28.28 11.42 5.30
N GLU A 167 -28.03 10.39 4.51
CA GLU A 167 -28.49 9.03 4.83
C GLU A 167 -27.85 8.57 6.14
N GLU A 168 -28.43 7.68 6.92
CA GLU A 168 -27.78 7.10 8.09
C GLU A 168 -28.00 5.60 8.12
N HIS A 169 -27.12 4.88 8.80
CA HIS A 169 -27.39 3.48 9.14
C HIS A 169 -26.44 3.07 10.27
N ARG A 170 -27.01 2.61 11.39
CA ARG A 170 -26.26 1.99 12.48
C ARG A 170 -26.59 0.50 12.49
N SER A 171 -25.58 -0.34 12.41
CA SER A 171 -25.76 -1.79 12.30
C SER A 171 -24.53 -2.54 12.81
N PHE A 172 -24.67 -3.86 12.96
CA PHE A 172 -23.54 -4.77 13.05
C PHE A 172 -22.88 -4.98 11.67
N TYR A 173 -21.58 -4.72 11.59
CA TYR A 173 -20.78 -4.94 10.40
C TYR A 173 -19.88 -6.16 10.56
N LYS A 174 -19.83 -7.00 9.52
CA LYS A 174 -18.91 -8.13 9.41
C LYS A 174 -17.76 -7.81 8.48
N VAL A 175 -16.53 -7.99 8.95
CA VAL A 175 -15.31 -7.83 8.16
C VAL A 175 -14.36 -9.00 8.37
N SER A 176 -13.64 -9.38 7.33
CA SER A 176 -12.59 -10.40 7.41
C SER A 176 -11.23 -9.83 7.02
N PHE A 177 -10.22 -10.14 7.82
CA PHE A 177 -8.80 -9.87 7.59
C PHE A 177 -8.10 -11.20 7.32
N THR A 178 -7.15 -11.21 6.40
CA THR A 178 -6.34 -12.40 6.08
C THR A 178 -4.91 -11.96 5.91
N ILE A 179 -4.05 -12.36 6.83
CA ILE A 179 -2.63 -12.02 6.83
C ILE A 179 -1.89 -13.19 6.18
N ASP A 180 -1.38 -12.96 4.98
CA ASP A 180 -0.51 -13.87 4.24
C ASP A 180 0.91 -13.78 4.81
N ILE A 181 1.28 -14.77 5.61
CA ILE A 181 2.55 -14.80 6.33
C ILE A 181 3.69 -15.05 5.37
N ASP A 182 3.50 -15.85 4.32
CA ASP A 182 4.55 -16.10 3.32
C ASP A 182 4.92 -14.81 2.57
N LYS A 183 3.94 -13.96 2.30
CA LYS A 183 4.19 -12.65 1.68
C LYS A 183 4.76 -11.62 2.64
N LEU A 184 4.33 -11.62 3.91
CA LEU A 184 4.77 -10.65 4.92
C LEU A 184 6.29 -10.72 5.12
N GLY A 185 6.97 -9.60 4.93
CA GLY A 185 8.41 -9.47 5.06
C GLY A 185 9.23 -10.03 3.90
N TYR A 186 8.61 -10.36 2.77
CA TYR A 186 9.30 -10.87 1.58
C TYR A 186 8.89 -10.12 0.32
N ASP A 187 9.84 -9.56 -0.44
CA ASP A 187 9.56 -8.85 -1.70
C ASP A 187 10.62 -9.12 -2.77
N VAL A 188 10.27 -8.96 -4.04
CA VAL A 188 11.17 -9.21 -5.17
C VAL A 188 11.04 -8.12 -6.23
N TRP A 189 12.15 -7.44 -6.52
CA TRP A 189 12.21 -6.42 -7.57
C TRP A 189 13.09 -6.90 -8.71
N TRP A 190 12.61 -6.77 -9.94
CA TRP A 190 13.46 -6.88 -11.12
C TRP A 190 14.23 -5.58 -11.29
N ILE A 191 15.56 -5.67 -11.34
CA ILE A 191 16.45 -4.51 -11.40
C ILE A 191 17.31 -4.59 -12.67
N LYS A 192 17.70 -3.44 -13.20
CA LYS A 192 18.63 -3.35 -14.33
C LYS A 192 20.06 -3.64 -13.89
N ASP A 193 20.46 -3.04 -12.78
CA ASP A 193 21.78 -3.24 -12.20
C ASP A 193 21.79 -2.89 -10.70
N HIS A 194 22.90 -3.12 -10.02
CA HIS A 194 23.14 -2.60 -8.69
C HIS A 194 24.58 -2.07 -8.56
N ASN A 195 24.80 -1.22 -7.58
CA ASN A 195 26.11 -0.75 -7.18
C ASN A 195 26.18 -0.68 -5.66
N TYR A 196 27.32 -1.05 -5.09
CA TYR A 196 27.60 -0.89 -3.66
C TYR A 196 28.79 0.05 -3.47
N ASP A 197 28.61 1.06 -2.64
CA ASP A 197 29.69 1.95 -2.19
C ASP A 197 30.07 1.59 -0.75
N ASP A 198 31.24 0.98 -0.59
CA ASP A 198 31.76 0.55 0.70
C ASP A 198 32.15 1.72 1.62
N THR A 199 32.47 2.90 1.04
CA THR A 199 32.86 4.09 1.80
C THR A 199 31.66 4.72 2.47
N THR A 200 30.54 4.82 1.75
CA THR A 200 29.29 5.39 2.25
C THR A 200 28.31 4.34 2.79
N LYS A 201 28.70 3.06 2.75
CA LYS A 201 27.88 1.89 3.11
C LYS A 201 26.50 1.95 2.45
N ARG A 202 26.45 2.29 1.15
CA ARG A 202 25.20 2.43 0.40
C ARG A 202 25.08 1.42 -0.73
N LEU A 203 23.96 0.71 -0.73
CA LEU A 203 23.49 -0.09 -1.84
C LEU A 203 22.54 0.75 -2.71
N THR A 204 22.79 0.77 -4.01
CA THR A 204 21.93 1.41 -5.01
C THR A 204 21.45 0.36 -6.01
N LEU A 205 20.13 0.24 -6.13
CA LEU A 205 19.44 -0.65 -7.06
C LEU A 205 18.89 0.20 -8.22
N PHE A 206 19.36 -0.05 -9.43
CA PHE A 206 18.90 0.67 -10.62
C PHE A 206 17.63 0.01 -11.16
N LEU A 207 16.52 0.74 -11.11
CA LEU A 207 15.20 0.29 -11.57
C LEU A 207 15.02 0.61 -13.07
N SER A 208 15.56 1.74 -13.52
CA SER A 208 15.71 2.06 -14.95
C SER A 208 17.15 1.88 -15.44
N ASP A 209 17.35 1.92 -16.76
CA ASP A 209 18.68 1.82 -17.35
C ASP A 209 19.57 2.99 -16.88
N LYS A 210 20.89 2.75 -16.76
CA LYS A 210 21.84 3.77 -16.29
C LYS A 210 21.66 5.07 -17.08
N GLY A 211 21.75 6.19 -16.36
CA GLY A 211 21.54 7.53 -16.88
C GLY A 211 22.32 7.74 -18.16
N THR A 212 21.62 7.95 -19.26
CA THR A 212 22.27 8.39 -20.50
C THR A 212 22.18 9.91 -20.50
N ASP A 213 23.34 10.56 -20.56
CA ASP A 213 23.41 12.00 -20.65
C ASP A 213 23.17 12.43 -22.10
N VAL A 214 22.25 13.37 -22.28
CA VAL A 214 22.16 14.18 -23.48
C VAL A 214 22.99 15.43 -23.25
N VAL A 215 23.99 15.64 -24.10
CA VAL A 215 24.80 16.85 -24.10
C VAL A 215 24.32 17.73 -25.25
N LEU A 216 23.68 18.85 -24.91
CA LEU A 216 23.23 19.88 -25.83
C LEU A 216 24.28 20.99 -25.90
N LYS A 217 24.66 21.38 -27.11
CA LYS A 217 25.64 22.44 -27.37
C LYS A 217 24.94 23.71 -27.86
N ASP A 218 25.67 24.82 -27.84
CA ASP A 218 25.22 26.12 -28.33
C ASP A 218 23.97 26.64 -27.60
N VAL A 219 23.84 26.27 -26.33
CA VAL A 219 22.68 26.60 -25.49
C VAL A 219 22.89 27.96 -24.84
N LYS A 220 21.94 28.88 -25.03
CA LYS A 220 21.91 30.17 -24.33
C LYS A 220 21.05 30.05 -23.07
N LYS A 221 21.60 30.42 -21.91
CA LYS A 221 20.84 30.55 -20.67
C LYS A 221 20.22 31.95 -20.59
N GLU A 222 18.89 32.02 -20.51
CA GLU A 222 18.19 33.30 -20.30
C GLU A 222 18.04 33.61 -18.82
N ARG A 223 17.61 32.61 -18.04
CA ARG A 223 17.46 32.66 -16.58
C ARG A 223 17.76 31.28 -15.99
N GLU A 224 17.78 31.18 -14.67
CA GLU A 224 17.87 29.88 -14.03
C GLU A 224 16.68 28.99 -14.44
N GLY A 225 16.97 27.77 -14.92
CA GLY A 225 15.96 26.87 -15.46
C GLY A 225 15.46 27.19 -16.87
N GLN A 226 15.84 28.31 -17.51
CA GLN A 226 15.38 28.68 -18.85
C GLN A 226 16.53 28.76 -19.86
N PHE A 227 16.45 27.95 -20.91
CA PHE A 227 17.48 27.76 -21.91
C PHE A 227 16.91 27.83 -23.33
N LYS A 228 17.75 28.23 -24.29
CA LYS A 228 17.41 28.27 -25.73
C LYS A 228 18.50 27.67 -26.60
N ILE A 229 18.08 26.96 -27.63
CA ILE A 229 18.92 26.58 -28.77
C ILE A 229 18.29 27.26 -29.99
N ASP A 230 19.04 28.15 -30.62
CA ASP A 230 18.52 29.07 -31.66
C ASP A 230 17.31 29.89 -31.14
N GLU A 231 16.11 29.59 -31.62
CA GLU A 231 14.83 30.19 -31.21
C GLU A 231 13.96 29.23 -30.37
N HIS A 232 14.44 28.02 -30.10
CA HIS A 232 13.65 26.96 -29.48
C HIS A 232 13.96 26.82 -27.98
N GLU A 233 12.89 26.77 -27.18
CA GLU A 233 12.97 26.83 -25.73
C GLU A 233 13.10 25.45 -25.07
N ILE A 234 13.87 25.45 -23.98
CA ILE A 234 14.02 24.37 -23.01
C ILE A 234 13.84 25.00 -21.62
N THR A 235 12.78 24.62 -20.93
CA THR A 235 12.49 25.08 -19.56
C THR A 235 12.59 23.90 -18.60
N ILE A 236 13.24 24.11 -17.46
CA ILE A 236 13.43 23.12 -16.41
C ILE A 236 12.92 23.71 -15.10
N ASP A 237 11.92 23.05 -14.53
CA ASP A 237 11.37 23.35 -13.21
C ASP A 237 11.48 22.09 -12.32
N GLY A 238 12.42 22.11 -11.38
CA GLY A 238 12.79 20.93 -10.61
C GLY A 238 13.31 19.79 -11.48
N LEU A 239 12.55 18.69 -11.56
CA LEU A 239 12.84 17.53 -12.41
C LEU A 239 12.02 17.52 -13.70
N SER A 240 11.06 18.44 -13.86
CA SER A 240 10.25 18.56 -15.07
C SER A 240 11.03 19.35 -16.12
N CYS A 241 11.19 18.78 -17.30
CA CYS A 241 11.81 19.41 -18.46
C CYS A 241 10.76 19.57 -19.57
N THR A 242 10.54 20.81 -20.00
CA THR A 242 9.69 21.17 -21.14
C THR A 242 10.58 21.60 -22.29
N VAL A 243 10.43 20.97 -23.45
CA VAL A 243 11.31 21.14 -24.63
C VAL A 243 10.46 21.36 -25.86
N SER A 244 10.82 22.32 -26.71
CA SER A 244 10.15 22.51 -28.00
C SER A 244 10.21 21.25 -28.86
N LYS A 245 9.08 20.85 -29.47
CA LYS A 245 9.00 19.71 -30.40
C LYS A 245 10.01 19.82 -31.54
N LYS A 246 10.42 21.04 -31.93
CA LYS A 246 11.44 21.27 -32.97
C LYS A 246 12.83 20.75 -32.60
N LEU A 247 13.15 20.59 -31.31
CA LEU A 247 14.40 20.01 -30.82
C LEU A 247 14.36 18.48 -30.66
N MET A 248 13.18 17.87 -30.84
CA MET A 248 12.93 16.46 -30.58
C MET A 248 12.54 15.71 -31.86
N GLU A 249 12.82 14.41 -31.91
CA GLU A 249 12.42 13.51 -32.99
C GLU A 249 11.64 12.32 -32.41
N GLU A 250 10.48 12.03 -33.01
CA GLU A 250 9.67 10.85 -32.72
C GLU A 250 10.18 9.65 -33.54
N LYS A 251 10.30 8.50 -32.89
CA LYS A 251 10.79 7.25 -33.47
C LYS A 251 10.00 6.08 -32.92
N THR A 252 10.09 4.96 -33.63
CA THR A 252 9.44 3.71 -33.26
C THR A 252 10.48 2.61 -33.14
N GLU A 253 10.32 1.73 -32.16
CA GLU A 253 11.10 0.51 -32.06
C GLU A 253 10.24 -0.72 -31.80
N LYS A 254 10.74 -1.86 -32.28
CA LYS A 254 10.10 -3.16 -32.10
C LYS A 254 11.07 -4.14 -31.42
N PRO A 255 11.08 -4.19 -30.07
CA PRO A 255 11.89 -5.16 -29.35
C PRO A 255 11.45 -6.60 -29.68
N LYS A 256 12.39 -7.56 -29.70
CA LYS A 256 12.06 -8.98 -29.95
C LYS A 256 10.98 -9.45 -28.96
N ASN A 257 9.86 -9.96 -29.48
CA ASN A 257 8.70 -10.46 -28.74
C ASN A 257 7.91 -9.41 -27.90
N GLN A 258 7.90 -8.14 -28.30
CA GLN A 258 7.04 -7.11 -27.70
C GLN A 258 6.27 -6.31 -28.76
N GLU A 259 5.21 -5.64 -28.32
CA GLU A 259 4.47 -4.67 -29.12
C GLU A 259 5.37 -3.50 -29.55
N GLU A 260 5.00 -2.87 -30.65
CA GLU A 260 5.71 -1.73 -31.22
C GLU A 260 5.56 -0.52 -30.29
N LYS A 261 6.68 0.09 -29.89
CA LYS A 261 6.71 1.20 -28.93
C LYS A 261 7.20 2.48 -29.59
N LYS A 262 6.47 3.58 -29.38
CA LYS A 262 6.87 4.93 -29.77
C LYS A 262 7.68 5.61 -28.68
N TYR A 263 8.65 6.41 -29.08
CA TYR A 263 9.46 7.22 -28.18
C TYR A 263 9.94 8.52 -28.85
N ILE A 264 10.16 9.56 -28.06
CA ILE A 264 10.84 10.79 -28.47
C ILE A 264 12.29 10.79 -27.99
N SER A 265 13.16 11.49 -28.71
CA SER A 265 14.57 11.70 -28.34
C SER A 265 15.05 13.05 -28.88
N PHE A 266 16.13 13.61 -28.34
CA PHE A 266 16.70 14.85 -28.88
C PHE A 266 17.28 14.63 -30.27
N LYS A 267 17.02 15.56 -31.20
CA LYS A 267 17.58 15.53 -32.56
C LYS A 267 19.12 15.50 -32.50
N LYS A 268 19.71 14.52 -33.19
CA LYS A 268 21.16 14.22 -33.12
C LYS A 268 22.07 15.45 -33.30
N GLY A 269 22.84 15.76 -32.26
CA GLY A 269 24.09 16.53 -32.30
C GLY A 269 25.28 15.67 -31.85
N LYS A 270 25.67 14.64 -32.61
CA LYS A 270 26.85 13.76 -32.36
C LYS A 270 26.98 13.03 -31.00
N SER A 271 26.08 13.21 -30.02
CA SER A 271 26.06 12.50 -28.72
C SER A 271 24.92 11.45 -28.64
N LYS A 272 25.05 10.46 -27.73
CA LYS A 272 23.96 9.52 -27.40
C LYS A 272 22.81 10.32 -26.77
N SER A 273 21.57 10.02 -27.15
CA SER A 273 20.36 10.60 -26.52
C SER A 273 19.59 9.50 -25.80
N PHE A 274 18.95 9.84 -24.68
CA PHE A 274 18.02 8.94 -24.01
C PHE A 274 16.65 8.95 -24.71
N LYS A 275 15.96 7.82 -24.64
CA LYS A 275 14.62 7.63 -25.20
C LYS A 275 13.60 7.99 -24.13
N ILE A 276 12.53 8.67 -24.52
CA ILE A 276 11.40 9.02 -23.65
C ILE A 276 10.16 8.43 -24.30
N TYR A 277 9.54 7.42 -23.69
CA TYR A 277 8.42 6.68 -24.28
C TYR A 277 7.10 7.44 -24.14
N GLU A 278 6.08 7.06 -24.92
CA GLU A 278 4.77 7.74 -25.02
C GLU A 278 4.05 7.97 -23.69
N ASP A 279 4.32 7.15 -22.67
CA ASP A 279 3.78 7.27 -21.31
C ASP A 279 4.67 8.09 -20.34
N GLU A 280 5.84 8.53 -20.79
CA GLU A 280 6.83 9.32 -20.02
C GLU A 280 6.81 10.82 -20.36
N TYR A 281 6.08 11.22 -21.41
CA TYR A 281 5.93 12.62 -21.79
C TYR A 281 4.47 13.01 -21.99
N SER A 282 4.18 14.30 -21.82
CA SER A 282 2.96 14.93 -22.33
C SER A 282 3.31 15.89 -23.44
N GLY A 283 2.47 15.94 -24.45
CA GLY A 283 2.51 16.92 -25.53
C GLY A 283 1.33 16.63 -26.42
N ASP A 284 0.30 17.47 -26.37
CA ASP A 284 -0.87 17.32 -27.23
C ASP A 284 -0.54 17.81 -28.65
N ASP A 285 -1.32 17.43 -29.66
CA ASP A 285 -1.10 17.90 -31.04
C ASP A 285 -1.27 19.44 -31.17
N GLU A 286 -1.95 20.07 -30.21
CA GLU A 286 -2.15 21.52 -30.12
C GLU A 286 -0.97 22.27 -29.46
N GLU A 287 -0.10 21.58 -28.70
CA GLU A 287 1.03 22.20 -28.01
C GLU A 287 2.36 21.97 -28.77
N ASP A 288 3.15 23.02 -28.97
CA ASP A 288 4.46 22.97 -29.68
C ASP A 288 5.61 22.41 -28.81
N PHE A 289 5.29 21.81 -27.66
CA PHE A 289 6.24 21.35 -26.66
C PHE A 289 6.00 19.88 -26.25
N TYR A 290 7.07 19.24 -25.80
CA TYR A 290 7.03 18.00 -25.02
C TYR A 290 7.46 18.31 -23.59
N GLN A 291 6.80 17.70 -22.61
CA GLN A 291 7.15 17.79 -21.20
C GLN A 291 7.42 16.39 -20.64
N PHE A 292 8.56 16.19 -19.99
CA PHE A 292 8.98 14.91 -19.42
C PHE A 292 9.92 15.11 -18.21
N ASN A 293 10.17 14.05 -17.44
CA ASN A 293 11.04 14.13 -16.26
C ASN A 293 12.52 13.82 -16.59
N ILE A 294 13.45 14.56 -15.99
CA ILE A 294 14.90 14.33 -16.04
C ILE A 294 15.45 14.03 -14.65
N GLY A 295 16.63 13.39 -14.58
CA GLY A 295 17.27 13.05 -13.29
C GLY A 295 18.00 14.25 -12.68
N LYS A 296 18.74 14.97 -13.50
CA LYS A 296 19.45 16.21 -13.16
C LYS A 296 19.77 16.98 -14.43
N TYR A 297 20.07 18.26 -14.29
CA TYR A 297 20.72 19.05 -15.33
C TYR A 297 21.95 19.76 -14.78
N SER A 298 22.87 20.08 -15.68
CA SER A 298 23.99 20.98 -15.39
C SER A 298 24.27 21.83 -16.62
N TYR A 299 24.66 23.09 -16.40
CA TYR A 299 24.95 24.03 -17.47
C TYR A 299 26.36 24.61 -17.31
N ASP A 300 27.21 24.42 -18.30
CA ASP A 300 28.52 25.06 -18.41
C ASP A 300 28.38 26.37 -19.21
N GLU A 301 28.49 27.49 -18.52
CA GLU A 301 28.33 28.82 -19.10
C GLU A 301 29.47 29.21 -20.05
N LYS A 302 30.70 28.72 -19.82
CA LYS A 302 31.85 29.02 -20.67
C LYS A 302 31.75 28.28 -22.00
N GLN A 303 31.31 27.03 -21.95
CA GLN A 303 31.18 26.19 -23.13
C GLN A 303 29.80 26.27 -23.80
N LYS A 304 28.82 26.91 -23.15
CA LYS A 304 27.41 26.96 -23.58
C LYS A 304 26.82 25.57 -23.77
N ILE A 305 27.10 24.68 -22.82
CA ILE A 305 26.69 23.28 -22.85
C ILE A 305 25.66 23.02 -21.76
N LEU A 306 24.49 22.52 -22.14
CA LEU A 306 23.48 21.99 -21.22
C LEU A 306 23.55 20.46 -21.25
N THR A 307 23.86 19.85 -20.12
CA THR A 307 23.83 18.40 -19.97
C THR A 307 22.56 18.01 -19.21
N LEU A 308 21.72 17.22 -19.85
CA LEU A 308 20.50 16.65 -19.29
C LEU A 308 20.75 15.16 -19.05
N SER A 309 20.67 14.73 -17.80
CA SER A 309 20.76 13.31 -17.48
C SER A 309 19.36 12.70 -17.49
N SER A 310 19.20 11.56 -18.17
CA SER A 310 17.95 10.81 -18.09
C SER A 310 17.61 10.50 -16.63
N PHE A 311 16.31 10.45 -16.32
CA PHE A 311 15.87 10.07 -14.98
C PHE A 311 16.33 8.65 -14.68
N VAL A 312 17.31 8.52 -13.79
CA VAL A 312 17.74 7.22 -13.26
C VAL A 312 16.87 6.94 -12.06
N LEU A 313 15.81 6.17 -12.29
CA LEU A 313 15.04 5.64 -11.19
C LEU A 313 15.92 4.60 -10.50
N ALA A 314 16.34 4.93 -9.29
CA ALA A 314 17.11 4.05 -8.45
C ALA A 314 16.56 4.06 -7.02
N HIS A 315 16.69 2.93 -6.36
CA HIS A 315 16.48 2.81 -4.93
C HIS A 315 17.83 2.78 -4.22
N SER A 316 18.05 3.70 -3.28
CA SER A 316 19.30 3.73 -2.52
C SER A 316 19.04 3.62 -1.03
N ILE A 317 19.78 2.73 -0.37
CA ILE A 317 19.63 2.43 1.05
C ILE A 317 20.99 2.18 1.70
N GLU A 318 21.10 2.52 2.98
CA GLU A 318 22.25 2.16 3.80
C GLU A 318 22.25 0.65 4.09
N ALA A 319 23.38 -0.01 3.85
CA ALA A 319 23.53 -1.44 3.99
C ALA A 319 24.98 -1.85 4.25
N ASP A 320 25.16 -2.91 5.04
CA ASP A 320 26.47 -3.57 5.19
C ASP A 320 26.55 -4.77 4.24
N GLU A 321 27.57 -4.81 3.38
CA GLU A 321 27.85 -5.98 2.55
C GLU A 321 28.31 -7.17 3.42
N LYS A 322 27.67 -8.32 3.22
CA LYS A 322 27.96 -9.59 3.91
C LYS A 322 28.55 -10.62 2.98
N GLU A 323 28.11 -10.63 1.73
CA GLU A 323 28.69 -11.42 0.65
C GLU A 323 28.84 -10.51 -0.55
N LYS A 324 30.06 -10.43 -1.08
CA LYS A 324 30.42 -9.51 -2.16
C LYS A 324 29.46 -9.62 -3.34
N ASP A 325 28.91 -8.48 -3.76
CA ASP A 325 28.00 -8.34 -4.91
C ASP A 325 26.71 -9.20 -4.82
N LYS A 326 26.37 -9.71 -3.62
CA LYS A 326 25.29 -10.70 -3.47
C LYS A 326 24.41 -10.48 -2.26
N LYS A 327 24.94 -10.17 -1.09
CA LYS A 327 24.14 -10.12 0.14
C LYS A 327 24.46 -8.90 0.98
N TYR A 328 23.43 -8.15 1.32
CA TYR A 328 23.52 -6.88 2.04
C TYR A 328 22.57 -6.89 3.24
N SER A 329 23.06 -6.57 4.43
CA SER A 329 22.20 -6.47 5.63
C SER A 329 21.74 -5.03 5.84
N ILE A 330 20.45 -4.87 6.17
CA ILE A 330 19.83 -3.57 6.45
C ILE A 330 19.66 -3.42 7.95
N LYS A 331 20.12 -2.28 8.48
CA LYS A 331 20.00 -1.92 9.88
C LYS A 331 19.02 -0.77 10.07
N VAL A 332 18.29 -0.80 11.17
CA VAL A 332 17.48 0.33 11.66
C VAL A 332 17.82 0.50 13.14
N LYS A 333 18.29 1.69 13.53
CA LYS A 333 18.74 1.99 14.91
C LYS A 333 19.70 0.91 15.43
N ASP A 334 20.75 0.64 14.67
CA ASP A 334 21.82 -0.36 14.90
C ASP A 334 21.43 -1.85 14.91
N ASN A 335 20.13 -2.17 14.88
CA ASN A 335 19.66 -3.54 14.83
C ASN A 335 19.50 -4.00 13.38
N THR A 336 19.98 -5.20 13.07
CA THR A 336 19.74 -5.81 11.75
C THR A 336 18.28 -6.24 11.66
N VAL A 337 17.53 -5.61 10.76
CA VAL A 337 16.08 -5.84 10.60
C VAL A 337 15.74 -6.69 9.38
N GLY A 338 16.65 -6.77 8.42
CA GLY A 338 16.45 -7.50 7.18
C GLY A 338 17.69 -7.57 6.32
N GLU A 339 17.54 -8.18 5.15
CA GLU A 339 18.58 -8.35 4.16
C GLU A 339 18.03 -8.16 2.74
N ILE A 340 18.91 -7.70 1.85
CA ILE A 340 18.69 -7.65 0.41
C ILE A 340 19.68 -8.61 -0.22
N THR A 341 19.16 -9.57 -0.98
CA THR A 341 19.97 -10.52 -1.77
C THR A 341 19.83 -10.22 -3.25
N ILE A 342 20.94 -10.16 -3.97
CA ILE A 342 20.96 -10.01 -5.42
C ILE A 342 21.14 -11.38 -6.07
N GLU A 343 20.21 -11.75 -6.95
CA GLU A 343 20.33 -12.95 -7.77
C GLU A 343 20.44 -12.53 -9.24
N THR A 344 21.43 -13.10 -9.93
CA THR A 344 21.65 -12.87 -11.37
C THR A 344 21.41 -14.17 -12.12
N ASN A 345 20.54 -14.13 -13.13
CA ASN A 345 20.31 -15.25 -14.05
C ASN A 345 20.42 -14.75 -15.50
N GLY A 346 21.58 -15.01 -16.12
CA GLY A 346 21.92 -14.46 -17.43
C GLY A 346 21.98 -12.92 -17.40
N SER A 347 21.20 -12.26 -18.26
CA SER A 347 21.10 -10.80 -18.32
C SER A 347 20.11 -10.18 -17.34
N LYS A 348 19.34 -11.00 -16.60
CA LYS A 348 18.32 -10.52 -15.66
C LYS A 348 18.86 -10.54 -14.24
N LYS A 349 18.66 -9.45 -13.51
CA LYS A 349 18.94 -9.34 -12.08
C LYS A 349 17.66 -9.11 -11.30
N LYS A 350 17.58 -9.68 -10.10
CA LYS A 350 16.52 -9.36 -9.13
C LYS A 350 17.11 -9.10 -7.75
N ALA A 351 16.53 -8.12 -7.07
CA ALA A 351 16.76 -7.87 -5.65
C ALA A 351 15.65 -8.52 -4.84
N ILE A 352 16.02 -9.33 -3.86
CA ILE A 352 15.11 -10.03 -2.96
C ILE A 352 15.25 -9.40 -1.57
N PHE A 353 14.15 -8.83 -1.09
CA PHE A 353 14.06 -8.20 0.22
C PHE A 353 13.49 -9.22 1.20
N ARG A 354 14.15 -9.39 2.34
CA ARG A 354 13.72 -10.29 3.42
C ARG A 354 13.85 -9.61 4.77
N LEU A 355 12.77 -9.55 5.53
CA LEU A 355 12.84 -9.26 6.95
C LEU A 355 13.49 -10.42 7.71
N GLN A 356 14.18 -10.09 8.80
CA GLN A 356 14.53 -11.08 9.82
C GLN A 356 13.26 -11.62 10.48
N ASN A 357 13.33 -12.87 10.95
CA ASN A 357 12.16 -13.57 11.51
C ASN A 357 11.58 -12.81 12.72
N GLU A 358 12.43 -12.25 13.58
CA GLU A 358 12.00 -11.49 14.75
C GLU A 358 11.20 -10.24 14.35
N ALA A 359 11.68 -9.48 13.37
CA ALA A 359 11.00 -8.29 12.87
C ALA A 359 9.68 -8.63 12.16
N LYS A 360 9.65 -9.76 11.43
CA LYS A 360 8.43 -10.28 10.79
C LYS A 360 7.38 -10.69 11.83
N ILE A 361 7.79 -11.41 12.87
CA ILE A 361 6.89 -11.85 13.96
C ILE A 361 6.38 -10.64 14.74
N GLU A 362 7.24 -9.67 15.03
CA GLU A 362 6.84 -8.42 15.68
C GLU A 362 5.78 -7.68 14.85
N ARG A 363 6.00 -7.53 13.55
CA ARG A 363 5.04 -6.89 12.64
C ARG A 363 3.70 -7.63 12.60
N LEU A 364 3.73 -8.96 12.54
CA LEU A 364 2.53 -9.79 12.59
C LEU A 364 1.78 -9.59 13.91
N LEU A 365 2.48 -9.64 15.05
CA LEU A 365 1.91 -9.43 16.38
C LEU A 365 1.24 -8.05 16.48
N GLN A 366 1.89 -7.00 15.99
CA GLN A 366 1.34 -5.64 15.99
C GLN A 366 0.00 -5.54 15.23
N ILE A 367 -0.09 -6.16 14.04
CA ILE A 367 -1.35 -6.20 13.28
C ILE A 367 -2.44 -6.96 14.07
N LEU A 368 -2.09 -8.13 14.60
CA LEU A 368 -3.02 -9.00 15.34
C LEU A 368 -3.55 -8.32 16.62
N GLU A 369 -2.69 -7.65 17.39
CA GLU A 369 -3.07 -6.92 18.60
C GLU A 369 -3.99 -5.73 18.30
N ILE A 370 -3.71 -4.95 17.25
CA ILE A 370 -4.58 -3.85 16.84
C ILE A 370 -5.96 -4.39 16.43
N LEU A 371 -6.00 -5.44 15.62
CA LEU A 371 -7.28 -6.04 15.21
C LEU A 371 -8.09 -6.59 16.40
N LYS A 372 -7.41 -7.17 17.40
CA LYS A 372 -8.04 -7.72 18.61
C LYS A 372 -8.61 -6.63 19.53
N ASN A 373 -7.96 -5.47 19.61
CA ASN A 373 -8.32 -4.40 20.54
C ASN A 373 -9.25 -3.34 19.91
N GLY A 374 -9.27 -3.24 18.57
CA GLY A 374 -10.15 -2.37 17.82
C GLY A 374 -9.42 -1.26 17.07
N LEU A 375 -10.14 -0.62 16.16
CA LEU A 375 -9.59 0.40 15.25
C LEU A 375 -10.19 1.78 15.54
N ILE A 376 -9.37 2.80 15.35
CA ILE A 376 -9.81 4.19 15.27
C ILE A 376 -10.74 4.34 14.07
N TYR A 377 -11.95 4.86 14.30
CA TYR A 377 -12.93 5.16 13.27
C TYR A 377 -13.38 6.61 13.38
N HIS A 378 -12.64 7.50 12.73
CA HIS A 378 -12.97 8.92 12.71
C HIS A 378 -13.59 9.28 11.38
N VAL A 379 -14.82 9.79 11.41
CA VAL A 379 -15.47 10.30 10.20
C VAL A 379 -16.34 11.51 10.53
N SER A 380 -16.25 12.54 9.69
CA SER A 380 -17.18 13.69 9.71
C SER A 380 -17.30 14.41 11.06
N GLY A 381 -16.22 14.43 11.86
CA GLY A 381 -16.18 15.07 13.19
C GLY A 381 -16.59 14.16 14.35
N GLU A 382 -16.98 12.91 14.08
CA GLU A 382 -17.29 11.90 15.08
C GLU A 382 -16.06 11.06 15.39
N ASN A 383 -15.78 10.86 16.68
CA ASN A 383 -14.75 9.95 17.16
C ASN A 383 -15.38 8.63 17.60
N ASP A 384 -15.49 7.68 16.66
CA ASP A 384 -16.04 6.35 16.91
C ASP A 384 -14.92 5.28 16.90
N GLY A 385 -15.25 4.06 17.30
CA GLY A 385 -14.32 2.94 17.40
C GLY A 385 -14.88 1.66 16.81
N ILE A 386 -14.08 0.98 15.99
CA ILE A 386 -14.40 -0.36 15.49
C ILE A 386 -13.92 -1.36 16.55
N VAL A 387 -14.76 -1.63 17.55
CA VAL A 387 -14.46 -2.55 18.65
C VAL A 387 -15.13 -3.91 18.39
N PRO A 388 -14.36 -5.01 18.27
CA PRO A 388 -14.92 -6.34 18.07
C PRO A 388 -15.91 -6.74 19.17
N GLN A 389 -17.15 -7.04 18.80
CA GLN A 389 -18.17 -7.63 19.69
C GLN A 389 -18.29 -9.15 19.49
N PHE A 390 -17.82 -9.66 18.35
CA PHE A 390 -17.51 -11.05 18.09
C PHE A 390 -16.22 -11.14 17.26
N MET A 391 -15.41 -12.16 17.49
CA MET A 391 -14.22 -12.44 16.70
C MET A 391 -13.96 -13.94 16.62
N ILE A 392 -13.68 -14.43 15.41
CA ILE A 392 -13.14 -15.77 15.18
C ILE A 392 -11.86 -15.65 14.36
N ALA A 393 -10.80 -16.35 14.77
CA ALA A 393 -9.53 -16.37 14.06
C ALA A 393 -9.04 -17.79 13.85
N ALA A 394 -8.24 -18.03 12.81
CA ALA A 394 -7.62 -19.34 12.59
C ALA A 394 -6.24 -19.22 11.97
N GLY A 395 -5.35 -20.13 12.36
CA GLY A 395 -4.10 -20.40 11.65
C GLY A 395 -4.35 -21.35 10.50
N LEU A 396 -3.94 -20.95 9.30
CA LEU A 396 -4.24 -21.63 8.04
C LEU A 396 -2.98 -22.01 7.26
N SER A 397 -3.11 -23.06 6.45
CA SER A 397 -2.13 -23.41 5.41
C SER A 397 -2.28 -22.61 4.11
N LEU A 398 -3.39 -21.87 3.94
CA LEU A 398 -3.65 -21.01 2.78
C LEU A 398 -4.25 -19.66 3.21
N PRO A 399 -3.87 -18.53 2.54
CA PRO A 399 -4.37 -17.20 2.86
C PRO A 399 -5.77 -16.96 2.31
N ILE A 400 -6.80 -17.48 3.00
CA ILE A 400 -8.21 -17.29 2.63
C ILE A 400 -9.07 -16.77 3.80
N PRO A 401 -10.09 -15.94 3.54
CA PRO A 401 -11.04 -15.46 4.55
C PRO A 401 -12.11 -16.52 4.87
N ILE A 402 -11.70 -17.64 5.47
CA ILE A 402 -12.47 -18.89 5.50
C ILE A 402 -13.83 -18.78 6.23
N PHE A 403 -13.93 -17.91 7.23
CA PHE A 403 -15.14 -17.76 8.05
C PHE A 403 -16.15 -16.75 7.49
N ASN A 404 -15.78 -15.97 6.47
CA ASN A 404 -16.58 -14.82 6.02
C ASN A 404 -18.02 -15.18 5.62
N SER A 405 -18.22 -16.38 5.07
CA SER A 405 -19.53 -16.87 4.61
C SER A 405 -20.26 -17.75 5.63
N PHE A 406 -19.65 -18.03 6.78
CA PHE A 406 -20.14 -19.01 7.78
C PHE A 406 -20.52 -18.37 9.11
N VAL A 407 -20.37 -17.05 9.21
CA VAL A 407 -20.68 -16.24 10.38
C VAL A 407 -21.81 -15.29 9.99
N GLU A 408 -22.96 -15.37 10.65
CA GLU A 408 -24.08 -14.43 10.51
C GLU A 408 -24.66 -14.12 11.91
N LEU A 409 -25.54 -13.11 12.02
CA LEU A 409 -26.23 -12.85 13.30
C LEU A 409 -27.13 -14.03 13.67
N GLY A 410 -27.03 -14.49 14.91
CA GLY A 410 -27.79 -15.62 15.45
C GLY A 410 -27.34 -17.01 14.98
N GLY A 411 -26.33 -17.11 14.09
CA GLY A 411 -25.92 -18.41 13.54
C GLY A 411 -24.45 -18.51 13.12
N PHE A 412 -23.85 -19.66 13.43
CA PHE A 412 -22.53 -20.07 12.98
C PHE A 412 -22.57 -21.47 12.37
N GLU A 413 -22.14 -21.58 11.11
CA GLU A 413 -22.11 -22.83 10.37
C GLU A 413 -20.86 -23.65 10.73
N SER A 414 -20.96 -24.43 11.80
CA SER A 414 -19.84 -25.15 12.43
C SER A 414 -19.10 -26.14 11.53
N SER A 415 -19.70 -26.58 10.43
CA SER A 415 -19.07 -27.46 9.43
C SER A 415 -17.75 -26.89 8.88
N ILE A 416 -17.59 -25.56 8.88
CA ILE A 416 -16.36 -24.89 8.43
C ILE A 416 -15.14 -25.24 9.28
N LEU A 417 -15.32 -25.62 10.55
CA LEU A 417 -14.22 -26.01 11.45
C LEU A 417 -13.52 -27.32 11.01
N ASN A 418 -14.16 -28.11 10.15
CA ASN A 418 -13.60 -29.33 9.56
C ASN A 418 -12.79 -29.07 8.28
N ASN A 419 -12.66 -27.81 7.85
CA ASN A 419 -11.93 -27.48 6.63
C ASN A 419 -10.44 -27.88 6.75
N GLY A 420 -9.93 -28.55 5.72
CA GLY A 420 -8.56 -29.07 5.69
C GLY A 420 -7.44 -28.01 5.69
N TYR A 421 -7.78 -26.73 5.48
CA TYR A 421 -6.80 -25.65 5.58
C TYR A 421 -6.59 -25.15 7.00
N ILE A 422 -7.48 -25.47 7.94
CA ILE A 422 -7.36 -25.11 9.36
C ILE A 422 -6.34 -26.04 10.01
N LEU A 423 -5.29 -25.46 10.58
CA LEU A 423 -4.24 -26.21 11.26
C LEU A 423 -4.73 -26.77 12.60
N ASN A 424 -4.10 -27.86 13.04
CA ASN A 424 -4.30 -28.44 14.35
C ASN A 424 -3.07 -28.20 15.26
N HIS A 425 -3.32 -28.19 16.56
CA HIS A 425 -2.34 -28.37 17.61
C HIS A 425 -2.43 -29.81 18.14
N ASN A 426 -1.31 -30.55 18.06
CA ASN A 426 -1.16 -31.93 18.53
C ASN A 426 -2.35 -32.85 18.18
N ASP A 427 -2.81 -32.79 16.92
CA ASP A 427 -3.90 -33.59 16.31
C ASP A 427 -5.26 -33.59 17.03
N SER A 428 -5.44 -32.77 18.07
CA SER A 428 -6.62 -32.79 18.95
C SER A 428 -7.35 -31.46 19.05
N LYS A 429 -6.62 -30.33 19.01
CA LYS A 429 -7.20 -28.99 19.15
C LYS A 429 -7.06 -28.19 17.86
N LYS A 430 -8.16 -27.64 17.34
CA LYS A 430 -8.13 -26.79 16.13
C LYS A 430 -7.44 -25.48 16.48
N LEU A 431 -6.54 -25.00 15.63
CA LEU A 431 -5.88 -23.69 15.78
C LEU A 431 -6.85 -22.58 15.38
N VAL A 432 -7.92 -22.46 16.17
CA VAL A 432 -9.04 -21.55 15.98
C VAL A 432 -9.33 -20.87 17.30
N TYR A 433 -9.35 -19.55 17.30
CA TYR A 433 -9.74 -18.71 18.42
C TYR A 433 -11.17 -18.20 18.24
N VAL A 434 -11.95 -18.16 19.33
CA VAL A 434 -13.32 -17.64 19.34
C VAL A 434 -13.51 -16.70 20.53
N TYR A 435 -14.10 -15.54 20.25
CA TYR A 435 -14.59 -14.55 21.20
C TYR A 435 -16.02 -14.19 20.85
N ASN A 436 -16.97 -14.58 21.70
CA ASN A 436 -18.41 -14.34 21.49
C ASN A 436 -19.13 -14.00 22.81
N PRO A 437 -18.74 -12.91 23.50
CA PRO A 437 -19.26 -12.60 24.84
C PRO A 437 -20.76 -12.26 24.85
N LYS A 438 -21.28 -11.71 23.76
CA LYS A 438 -22.69 -11.29 23.61
C LYS A 438 -23.57 -12.32 22.91
N ASN A 439 -23.04 -13.51 22.61
CA ASN A 439 -23.73 -14.55 21.86
C ASN A 439 -24.30 -14.09 20.49
N LEU A 440 -23.58 -13.19 19.79
CA LEU A 440 -24.05 -12.56 18.56
C LEU A 440 -24.29 -13.56 17.42
N VAL A 441 -23.57 -14.68 17.42
CA VAL A 441 -23.59 -15.68 16.33
C VAL A 441 -24.13 -17.03 16.81
N GLY A 442 -24.82 -17.05 17.95
CA GLY A 442 -25.25 -18.29 18.60
C GLY A 442 -24.12 -19.05 19.31
N ASN A 443 -24.50 -20.15 19.96
CA ASN A 443 -23.57 -20.95 20.76
C ASN A 443 -22.60 -21.72 19.84
N ILE A 444 -21.30 -21.51 20.04
CA ILE A 444 -20.23 -22.24 19.36
C ILE A 444 -19.65 -23.25 20.36
N ASP A 445 -19.51 -24.52 19.97
CA ASP A 445 -18.78 -25.50 20.78
C ASP A 445 -17.28 -25.17 20.78
N THR A 446 -16.80 -24.69 21.92
CA THR A 446 -15.40 -24.27 22.10
C THR A 446 -14.53 -25.32 22.76
N LYS A 447 -15.03 -26.54 23.03
CA LYS A 447 -14.28 -27.60 23.74
C LYS A 447 -12.90 -27.87 23.13
N ASN A 448 -12.82 -27.86 21.80
CA ASN A 448 -11.59 -28.10 21.04
C ASN A 448 -11.05 -26.83 20.37
N LEU A 449 -11.42 -25.64 20.85
CA LEU A 449 -11.03 -24.32 20.32
C LEU A 449 -10.35 -23.47 21.40
N TYR A 450 -9.70 -22.39 21.00
CA TYR A 450 -9.09 -21.42 21.91
C TYR A 450 -10.08 -20.30 22.24
N THR A 451 -10.18 -19.93 23.50
CA THR A 451 -10.98 -18.78 23.99
C THR A 451 -10.12 -17.70 24.63
N ASP A 452 -8.85 -18.02 24.87
CA ASP A 452 -7.83 -17.08 25.31
C ASP A 452 -6.95 -16.70 24.10
N TRP A 453 -6.74 -15.39 23.92
CA TRP A 453 -6.06 -14.85 22.75
C TRP A 453 -4.55 -15.14 22.80
N ASP A 454 -3.94 -14.99 23.96
CA ASP A 454 -2.52 -15.20 24.16
C ASP A 454 -2.15 -16.66 23.94
N SER A 455 -2.95 -17.58 24.48
CA SER A 455 -2.83 -19.01 24.22
C SER A 455 -2.89 -19.32 22.72
N PHE A 456 -3.79 -18.68 21.96
CA PHE A 456 -3.87 -18.86 20.50
C PHE A 456 -2.60 -18.34 19.79
N LEU A 457 -2.11 -17.15 20.16
CA LEU A 457 -0.90 -16.55 19.58
C LEU A 457 0.36 -17.36 19.90
N GLU A 458 0.46 -17.91 21.11
CA GLU A 458 1.53 -18.84 21.51
C GLU A 458 1.55 -20.06 20.59
N GLN A 459 0.38 -20.65 20.30
CA GLN A 459 0.29 -21.82 19.42
C GLN A 459 0.52 -21.49 17.95
N CYS A 460 0.34 -20.24 17.55
CA CYS A 460 0.78 -19.76 16.24
C CYS A 460 2.29 -19.50 16.19
N GLY A 461 2.98 -19.46 17.33
CA GLY A 461 4.40 -19.13 17.42
C GLY A 461 4.69 -17.64 17.27
N VAL A 462 3.70 -16.78 17.55
CA VAL A 462 3.78 -15.32 17.41
C VAL A 462 4.12 -14.64 18.74
N LYS A 463 3.75 -15.26 19.86
CA LYS A 463 4.02 -14.79 21.23
C LYS A 463 4.75 -15.88 22.03
N VAL A 464 5.63 -15.48 22.96
CA VAL A 464 6.27 -16.41 23.90
C VAL A 464 5.35 -16.59 25.11
N LYS A 465 5.33 -17.80 25.65
CA LYS A 465 4.66 -18.11 26.91
C LYS A 465 5.27 -17.26 28.03
N ASN A 466 4.46 -16.43 28.68
CA ASN A 466 4.91 -15.73 29.88
C ASN A 466 5.11 -16.76 30.99
N GLU A 467 6.36 -17.08 31.33
CA GLU A 467 6.68 -17.82 32.55
C GLU A 467 6.53 -16.89 33.77
N THR A 468 5.30 -16.55 34.14
CA THR A 468 4.92 -15.98 35.46
C THR A 468 3.42 -16.19 35.65
N GLY A 469 2.90 -16.84 36.69
CA GLY A 469 3.50 -17.44 37.88
C GLY A 469 2.54 -18.46 38.51
N SER A 470 3.13 -19.32 39.34
CA SER A 470 2.52 -20.26 40.29
C SER A 470 1.43 -19.66 41.17
#